data_AF-A0A7Y7CZ79-F1
#
_entry.id   AF-A0A7Y7CZ79-F1
#
_cell.length_a   1.000
_cell.length_b   1.000
_cell.length_c   1.000
_cell.angle_alpha   90.00
_cell.angle_beta   90.00
_cell.angle_gamma   90.00
#
_symmetry.space_group_name_H-M   'P 1'
#
loop_
_entity.id
_entity.type
_entity.pdbx_description
1 polymer ?
#
loop_
_entity_poly.entity_id
_entity_poly.type
_entity_poly.pdbx_seq_one_letter_code
_entity_poly.pdbx_strand_id
1 'polypeptide(L)'
;MKISVRLMAAILLGTIPSLVLADPKPRSAKPAPPHLVSKIYAGNTDIWAEGCNGGIYYSPNQQARAWCGDNSDSLGAGEWNVDAQGRLCHQLSWYWPNNSRAGKSLGDQTCISHVVDRWGTVWRSWPNDAEWWPLSGKHSGIRDYSGMKKGYKFHSNVMATRSKLGL
;
A
#
# COMPACT_ATOMS: atom_id res chain seq x y z
N MET A 1 -63.68 26.65 11.98
CA MET A 1 -63.01 25.40 11.56
C MET A 1 -61.53 25.54 11.91
N LYS A 2 -61.02 24.82 12.92
CA LYS A 2 -59.64 24.97 13.43
C LYS A 2 -58.75 23.91 12.76
N ILE A 3 -57.76 24.35 11.98
CA ILE A 3 -56.78 23.45 11.36
C ILE A 3 -55.55 23.41 12.27
N SER A 4 -55.39 22.30 12.99
CA SER A 4 -54.19 22.03 13.80
C SER A 4 -53.10 21.45 12.89
N VAL A 5 -52.08 22.25 12.59
CA VAL A 5 -50.88 21.77 11.88
C VAL A 5 -49.97 21.08 12.90
N ARG A 6 -49.82 19.75 12.79
CA ARG A 6 -48.82 18.99 13.54
C ARG A 6 -47.48 19.12 12.83
N LEU A 7 -46.50 19.79 13.45
CA LEU A 7 -45.11 19.73 12.99
C LEU A 7 -44.56 18.33 13.22
N MET A 8 -44.28 17.63 12.12
CA MET A 8 -43.43 16.44 12.12
C MET A 8 -41.97 16.90 12.15
N ALA A 9 -41.25 16.65 13.25
CA ALA A 9 -39.81 16.85 13.31
C ALA A 9 -39.11 15.72 12.54
N ALA A 10 -38.56 16.04 11.37
CA ALA A 10 -37.73 15.12 10.60
C ALA A 10 -36.34 15.06 11.23
N ILE A 11 -36.01 13.94 11.89
CA ILE A 11 -34.67 13.66 12.39
C ILE A 11 -33.83 13.18 11.20
N LEU A 12 -33.05 14.08 10.61
CA LEU A 12 -31.99 13.75 9.65
C LEU A 12 -30.81 13.14 10.42
N LEU A 13 -30.75 11.80 10.43
CA LEU A 13 -29.54 11.06 10.79
C LEU A 13 -28.52 11.22 9.66
N GLY A 14 -27.79 12.33 9.69
CA GLY A 14 -26.65 12.55 8.80
C GLY A 14 -25.51 11.59 9.15
N THR A 15 -25.22 10.63 8.29
CA THR A 15 -24.00 9.83 8.37
C THR A 15 -22.82 10.73 8.05
N ILE A 16 -22.07 11.15 9.07
CA ILE A 16 -20.81 11.87 8.89
C ILE A 16 -19.85 10.90 8.19
N PRO A 17 -19.35 11.21 6.98
CA PRO A 17 -18.28 10.43 6.40
C PRO A 17 -17.04 10.62 7.27
N SER A 18 -16.58 9.55 7.92
CA SER A 18 -15.31 9.54 8.63
C SER A 18 -14.18 9.71 7.62
N LEU A 19 -13.71 10.95 7.43
CA LEU A 19 -12.45 11.21 6.76
C LEU A 19 -11.35 10.59 7.64
N VAL A 20 -10.79 9.48 7.18
CA VAL A 20 -9.63 8.85 7.83
C VAL A 20 -8.43 9.72 7.52
N LEU A 21 -8.15 10.62 8.45
CA LEU A 21 -6.92 11.38 8.50
C LEU A 21 -5.80 10.42 8.87
N ALA A 22 -4.63 10.65 8.30
CA ALA A 22 -3.41 10.10 8.82
C ALA A 22 -3.29 10.31 10.33
N ASP A 23 -2.95 9.24 11.05
CA ASP A 23 -2.77 9.30 12.48
C ASP A 23 -1.29 9.51 12.82
N PRO A 24 -0.97 10.32 13.85
CA PRO A 24 0.36 10.30 14.43
C PRO A 24 0.68 8.89 14.93
N LYS A 25 1.98 8.56 15.04
CA LYS A 25 2.44 7.25 15.51
C LYS A 25 1.61 6.76 16.71
N PRO A 26 1.00 5.57 16.66
CA PRO A 26 0.12 5.11 17.72
C PRO A 26 0.84 5.08 19.08
N ARG A 27 0.17 5.60 20.11
CA ARG A 27 0.74 5.69 21.46
C ARG A 27 1.15 4.30 21.95
N SER A 28 2.33 4.20 22.54
CA SER A 28 2.90 2.96 23.09
C SER A 28 3.13 1.84 22.06
N ALA A 29 3.11 2.14 20.76
CA ALA A 29 3.43 1.17 19.74
C ALA A 29 4.90 0.76 19.78
N LYS A 30 5.16 -0.53 19.64
CA LYS A 30 6.50 -1.13 19.67
C LYS A 30 6.95 -1.49 18.25
N PRO A 31 8.26 -1.53 17.96
CA PRO A 31 8.74 -2.04 16.66
C PRO A 31 8.12 -3.39 16.32
N ALA A 32 7.70 -3.57 15.07
CA ALA A 32 7.17 -4.84 14.62
C ALA A 32 8.30 -5.88 14.49
N PRO A 33 8.11 -7.12 14.96
CA PRO A 33 9.11 -8.17 14.78
C PRO A 33 9.36 -8.44 13.29
N PRO A 34 10.63 -8.64 12.83
CA PRO A 34 10.92 -8.86 11.41
C PRO A 34 10.13 -10.02 10.78
N HIS A 35 9.98 -11.15 11.50
CA HIS A 35 9.22 -12.30 11.00
C HIS A 35 7.74 -12.00 10.76
N LEU A 36 7.14 -11.09 11.54
CA LEU A 36 5.75 -10.66 11.36
C LEU A 36 5.62 -9.84 10.07
N VAL A 37 6.56 -8.92 9.84
CA VAL A 37 6.61 -8.09 8.63
C VAL A 37 6.82 -8.98 7.41
N SER A 38 7.78 -9.90 7.43
CA SER A 38 8.00 -10.85 6.33
C SER A 38 6.74 -11.65 6.01
N LYS A 39 6.00 -12.13 7.02
CA LYS A 39 4.75 -12.87 6.84
C LYS A 39 3.64 -12.01 6.19
N ILE A 40 3.59 -10.72 6.48
CA ILE A 40 2.60 -9.81 5.90
C ILE A 40 2.90 -9.53 4.42
N TYR A 41 4.17 -9.39 4.04
CA TYR A 41 4.55 -8.99 2.69
C TYR A 41 4.75 -10.18 1.74
N ALA A 42 5.38 -11.27 2.19
CA ALA A 42 5.72 -12.41 1.34
C ALA A 42 4.48 -13.03 0.68
N GLY A 43 4.47 -13.03 -0.65
CA GLY A 43 3.38 -13.57 -1.46
C GLY A 43 2.18 -12.62 -1.62
N ASN A 44 2.30 -11.36 -1.21
CA ASN A 44 1.22 -10.38 -1.25
C ASN A 44 1.61 -9.13 -2.06
N THR A 45 0.60 -8.44 -2.58
CA THR A 45 0.74 -7.15 -3.29
C THR A 45 0.28 -6.02 -2.38
N ASP A 46 1.10 -5.00 -2.24
CA ASP A 46 0.70 -3.72 -1.66
C ASP A 46 0.06 -2.85 -2.73
N ILE A 47 -1.24 -2.58 -2.59
CA ILE A 47 -1.99 -1.71 -3.50
C ILE A 47 -1.79 -0.26 -3.09
N TRP A 48 -1.42 0.59 -4.05
CA TRP A 48 -1.23 2.01 -3.81
C TRP A 48 -2.57 2.73 -3.72
N ALA A 49 -2.74 3.50 -2.66
CA ALA A 49 -3.98 4.22 -2.35
C ALA A 49 -4.29 5.33 -3.35
N GLU A 50 -3.24 6.02 -3.79
CA GLU A 50 -3.30 7.31 -4.47
C GLU A 50 -2.21 7.36 -5.56
N GLY A 51 -2.48 8.12 -6.62
CA GLY A 51 -1.53 8.36 -7.71
C GLY A 51 -1.39 7.24 -8.73
N CYS A 52 -2.02 6.07 -8.52
CA CYS A 52 -2.06 5.01 -9.52
C CYS A 52 -3.03 3.86 -9.20
N ASN A 53 -3.72 3.32 -10.21
CA ASN A 53 -4.29 1.96 -10.12
C ASN A 53 -3.18 0.90 -10.29
N GLY A 54 -2.43 0.67 -9.22
CA GLY A 54 -1.21 -0.13 -9.27
C GLY A 54 -0.76 -0.63 -7.90
N GLY A 55 0.43 -1.20 -7.87
CA GLY A 55 1.00 -1.72 -6.64
C GLY A 55 2.31 -2.45 -6.85
N ILE A 56 2.86 -2.92 -5.73
CA ILE A 56 4.09 -3.67 -5.66
C ILE A 56 3.84 -5.05 -5.05
N TYR A 57 4.17 -6.08 -5.81
CA TYR A 57 4.17 -7.46 -5.37
C TYR A 57 5.52 -7.83 -4.76
N TYR A 58 5.47 -8.46 -3.60
CA TYR A 58 6.63 -8.97 -2.87
C TYR A 58 6.58 -10.50 -2.86
N SER A 59 7.42 -11.13 -3.66
CA SER A 59 7.44 -12.58 -3.77
C SER A 59 8.10 -13.23 -2.53
N PRO A 60 7.76 -14.49 -2.20
CA PRO A 60 8.43 -15.21 -1.11
C PRO A 60 9.93 -15.42 -1.32
N ASN A 61 10.44 -15.34 -2.55
CA ASN A 61 11.86 -15.44 -2.89
C ASN A 61 12.56 -14.07 -2.99
N GLN A 62 12.09 -13.07 -2.24
CA GLN A 62 12.72 -11.74 -2.10
C GLN A 62 12.75 -10.88 -3.38
N GLN A 63 11.99 -11.24 -4.41
CA GLN A 63 11.83 -10.40 -5.61
C GLN A 63 10.65 -9.44 -5.44
N ALA A 64 10.81 -8.22 -5.93
CA ALA A 64 9.78 -7.19 -5.94
C ALA A 64 9.42 -6.80 -7.36
N ARG A 65 8.13 -6.65 -7.65
CA ARG A 65 7.63 -6.24 -8.96
C ARG A 65 6.53 -5.20 -8.80
N ALA A 66 6.70 -4.06 -9.45
CA ALA A 66 5.76 -2.96 -9.38
C ALA A 66 5.21 -2.64 -10.77
N TRP A 67 3.94 -2.25 -10.81
CA TRP A 67 3.29 -1.77 -12.02
C TRP A 67 2.27 -0.70 -11.68
N CYS A 68 2.08 0.23 -12.60
CA CYS A 68 1.17 1.34 -12.44
C CYS A 68 0.26 1.48 -13.67
N GLY A 69 -1.07 1.46 -13.50
CA GLY A 69 -2.01 1.74 -14.60
C GLY A 69 -1.79 3.10 -15.28
N ASP A 70 -1.51 4.13 -14.49
CA ASP A 70 -1.32 5.50 -14.99
C ASP A 70 0.00 5.65 -15.76
N ASN A 71 0.95 4.72 -15.56
CA ASN A 71 2.17 4.57 -16.35
C ASN A 71 2.32 3.11 -16.80
N SER A 72 1.31 2.64 -17.53
CA SER A 72 1.12 1.22 -17.87
C SER A 72 2.19 0.62 -18.78
N ASP A 73 2.98 1.46 -19.45
CA ASP A 73 4.10 1.07 -20.30
C ASP A 73 5.41 0.88 -19.55
N SER A 74 5.43 1.18 -18.25
CA SER A 74 6.60 1.04 -17.40
C SER A 74 6.40 -0.03 -16.32
N LEU A 75 7.49 -0.64 -15.87
CA LEU A 75 7.48 -1.58 -14.75
C LEU A 75 8.66 -1.37 -13.83
N GLY A 76 8.47 -1.66 -12.55
CA GLY A 76 9.54 -1.76 -11.56
C GLY A 76 9.90 -3.22 -11.30
N ALA A 77 11.19 -3.54 -11.27
CA ALA A 77 11.66 -4.86 -10.88
C ALA A 77 12.94 -4.77 -10.05
N GLY A 78 12.96 -5.48 -8.94
CA GLY A 78 14.12 -5.57 -8.07
C GLY A 78 13.90 -6.55 -6.94
N GLU A 79 14.38 -6.20 -5.76
CA GLU A 79 14.41 -7.07 -4.58
C GLU A 79 13.89 -6.36 -3.35
N TRP A 80 13.54 -7.15 -2.34
CA TRP A 80 13.10 -6.68 -1.04
C TRP A 80 13.61 -7.58 0.08
N ASN A 81 13.75 -7.00 1.26
CA ASN A 81 14.03 -7.72 2.49
C ASN A 81 13.34 -7.06 3.68
N VAL A 82 13.43 -7.71 4.85
CA VAL A 82 13.08 -7.10 6.13
C VAL A 82 14.33 -7.08 6.98
N ASP A 83 14.70 -5.90 7.48
CA ASP A 83 15.89 -5.74 8.31
C ASP A 83 15.64 -6.13 9.78
N ALA A 84 16.71 -6.07 10.58
CA ALA A 84 16.66 -6.42 12.00
C ALA A 84 15.75 -5.50 12.83
N GLN A 85 15.45 -4.30 12.34
CA GLN A 85 14.56 -3.33 12.98
C GLN A 85 13.09 -3.53 12.58
N GLY A 86 12.81 -4.51 11.71
CA GLY A 86 11.46 -4.78 11.22
C GLY A 86 11.02 -3.78 10.15
N ARG A 87 11.95 -3.15 9.44
CA ARG A 87 11.62 -2.31 8.28
C ARG A 87 11.62 -3.17 7.02
N LEU A 88 10.63 -2.96 6.15
CA LEU A 88 10.62 -3.51 4.81
C LEU A 88 11.44 -2.60 3.89
N CYS A 89 12.61 -3.05 3.45
CA CYS A 89 13.42 -2.32 2.48
C CYS A 89 13.27 -2.95 1.09
N HIS A 90 13.11 -2.13 0.06
CA HIS A 90 13.13 -2.58 -1.33
C HIS A 90 13.86 -1.56 -2.21
N GLN A 91 14.42 -2.04 -3.31
CA GLN A 91 14.99 -1.21 -4.36
C GLN A 91 14.61 -1.79 -5.71
N LEU A 92 14.10 -0.94 -6.60
CA LEU A 92 13.62 -1.35 -7.92
C LEU A 92 14.46 -0.68 -9.01
N SER A 93 14.79 -1.42 -10.06
CA SER A 93 15.06 -0.82 -11.35
C SER A 93 13.73 -0.53 -12.05
N TRP A 94 13.55 0.68 -12.52
CA TRP A 94 12.43 1.08 -13.36
C TRP A 94 12.80 0.91 -14.83
N TYR A 95 11.88 0.35 -15.60
CA TYR A 95 12.01 0.12 -17.03
C TYR A 95 10.86 0.82 -17.75
N TRP A 96 11.16 1.48 -18.87
CA TRP A 96 10.19 2.25 -19.65
C TRP A 96 10.56 2.21 -21.15
N PRO A 97 9.65 2.58 -22.06
CA PRO A 97 9.96 2.63 -23.48
C PRO A 97 11.01 3.69 -23.79
N ASN A 98 12.09 3.34 -24.51
CA ASN A 98 13.12 4.28 -24.92
C ASN A 98 13.60 3.98 -26.36
N ASN A 99 12.85 4.46 -27.34
CA ASN A 99 13.07 4.19 -28.76
C ASN A 99 13.12 2.67 -29.03
N SER A 100 14.25 2.17 -29.54
CA SER A 100 14.42 0.77 -29.93
C SER A 100 14.75 -0.18 -28.78
N ARG A 101 14.86 0.29 -27.54
CA ARG A 101 15.16 -0.54 -26.37
C ARG A 101 14.44 -0.05 -25.11
N ALA A 102 14.39 -0.89 -24.08
CA ALA A 102 13.95 -0.43 -22.76
C ALA A 102 14.97 0.55 -22.17
N GLY A 103 14.50 1.70 -21.69
CA GLY A 103 15.21 2.51 -20.71
C GLY A 103 15.30 1.77 -19.38
N LYS A 104 16.31 2.07 -18.59
CA LYS A 104 16.49 1.53 -17.24
C LYS A 104 17.14 2.56 -16.34
N SER A 105 16.61 2.72 -15.13
CA SER A 105 17.27 3.43 -14.03
C SER A 105 17.03 2.69 -12.73
N LEU A 106 18.06 2.66 -11.89
CA LEU A 106 17.90 2.22 -10.51
C LEU A 106 17.16 3.32 -9.73
N GLY A 107 16.11 2.94 -9.02
CA GLY A 107 15.44 3.81 -8.07
C GLY A 107 16.12 3.79 -6.71
N ASP A 108 15.77 4.75 -5.86
CA ASP A 108 16.26 4.80 -4.49
C ASP A 108 15.75 3.62 -3.67
N GLN A 109 16.55 3.20 -2.68
CA GLN A 109 16.11 2.22 -1.71
C GLN A 109 15.08 2.85 -0.77
N THR A 110 13.91 2.23 -0.68
CA THR A 110 12.83 2.66 0.21
C THR A 110 12.71 1.68 1.37
N CYS A 111 12.81 2.17 2.62
CA CYS A 111 12.67 1.38 3.84
C CYS A 111 11.45 1.82 4.65
N ILE A 112 10.37 1.05 4.58
CA ILE A 112 9.11 1.31 5.27
C ILE A 112 9.22 0.82 6.71
N SER A 113 8.90 1.68 7.67
CA SER A 113 8.94 1.35 9.10
C SER A 113 7.63 0.72 9.57
N HIS A 114 7.71 -0.22 10.51
CA HIS A 114 6.53 -0.91 11.06
C HIS A 114 6.51 -0.90 12.59
N VAL A 115 5.33 -0.69 13.16
CA VAL A 115 5.08 -0.83 14.60
C VAL A 115 3.80 -1.60 14.87
N VAL A 116 3.69 -2.17 16.07
CA VAL A 116 2.50 -2.88 16.55
C VAL A 116 1.94 -2.12 17.74
N ASP A 117 0.66 -1.78 17.68
CA ASP A 117 -0.05 -1.14 18.78
C ASP A 117 -0.46 -2.14 19.88
N ARG A 118 -1.05 -1.63 20.96
CA ARG A 118 -1.51 -2.45 22.10
C ARG A 118 -2.64 -3.44 21.78
N TRP A 119 -3.31 -3.28 20.63
CA TRP A 119 -4.41 -4.13 20.16
C TRP A 119 -3.94 -5.12 19.09
N GLY A 120 -2.65 -5.11 18.75
CA GLY A 120 -2.06 -6.00 17.75
C GLY A 120 -2.21 -5.50 16.31
N THR A 121 -2.67 -4.26 16.09
CA THR A 121 -2.68 -3.68 14.74
C THR A 121 -1.24 -3.35 14.35
N VAL A 122 -0.83 -3.79 13.17
CA VAL A 122 0.44 -3.42 12.54
C VAL A 122 0.21 -2.13 11.77
N TRP A 123 1.03 -1.14 12.03
CA TRP A 123 1.05 0.16 11.38
C TRP A 123 2.33 0.31 10.58
N ARG A 124 2.29 1.09 9.50
CA ARG A 124 3.45 1.40 8.66
C ARG A 124 3.61 2.90 8.43
N SER A 125 4.84 3.32 8.17
CA SER A 125 5.16 4.70 7.78
C SER A 125 6.33 4.69 6.79
N TRP A 126 6.25 5.54 5.76
CA TRP A 126 7.29 5.67 4.74
C TRP A 126 8.44 6.58 5.22
N PRO A 127 9.64 6.49 4.61
CA PRO A 127 10.72 7.42 4.92
C PRO A 127 10.26 8.88 4.81
N ASN A 128 10.57 9.68 5.84
CA ASN A 128 10.21 11.10 5.96
C ASN A 128 8.70 11.39 6.06
N ASP A 129 7.86 10.37 6.17
CA ASP A 129 6.44 10.53 6.43
C ASP A 129 6.20 10.67 7.95
N ALA A 130 5.43 11.68 8.37
CA ALA A 130 5.02 11.81 9.76
C ALA A 130 3.84 10.87 10.10
N GLU A 131 3.17 10.39 9.06
CA GLU A 131 1.90 9.69 9.12
C GLU A 131 2.10 8.18 9.27
N TRP A 132 1.19 7.54 10.02
CA TRP A 132 1.17 6.11 10.22
C TRP A 132 -0.14 5.51 9.74
N TRP A 133 -0.03 4.42 8.99
CA TRP A 133 -1.14 3.81 8.27
C TRP A 133 -1.37 2.37 8.73
N PRO A 134 -2.61 1.95 9.00
CA PRO A 134 -2.89 0.59 9.43
C PRO A 134 -2.69 -0.41 8.27
N LEU A 135 -1.88 -1.44 8.51
CA LEU A 135 -1.48 -2.45 7.53
C LEU A 135 -2.16 -3.80 7.74
N SER A 136 -2.30 -4.24 8.99
CA SER A 136 -2.88 -5.54 9.37
C SER A 136 -3.48 -5.46 10.77
N GLY A 137 -4.63 -6.11 11.01
CA GLY A 137 -5.33 -6.11 12.31
C GLY A 137 -6.81 -5.73 12.22
N LYS A 138 -7.45 -5.52 13.37
CA LYS A 138 -8.90 -5.23 13.46
C LYS A 138 -9.34 -4.00 12.65
N HIS A 139 -8.43 -3.05 12.46
CA HIS A 139 -8.65 -1.80 11.73
C HIS A 139 -7.93 -1.78 10.37
N SER A 140 -7.30 -2.88 9.95
CA SER A 140 -6.68 -2.96 8.63
C SER A 140 -7.71 -3.15 7.53
N GLY A 141 -7.56 -2.42 6.42
CA GLY A 141 -8.49 -2.50 5.29
C GLY A 141 -9.72 -1.59 5.39
N ILE A 142 -9.74 -0.61 6.30
CA ILE A 142 -10.78 0.45 6.34
C ILE A 142 -10.79 1.30 5.04
N ARG A 143 -9.72 1.26 4.22
CA ARG A 143 -9.72 1.76 2.85
C ARG A 143 -9.74 0.60 1.85
N ASP A 144 -10.78 0.54 1.02
CA ASP A 144 -10.94 -0.50 -0.02
C ASP A 144 -9.81 -0.49 -1.07
N TYR A 145 -9.14 0.66 -1.23
CA TYR A 145 -8.18 0.94 -2.31
C TYR A 145 -6.70 0.93 -1.90
N SER A 146 -6.35 0.70 -0.63
CA SER A 146 -4.95 0.70 -0.19
C SER A 146 -4.62 -0.49 0.71
N GLY A 147 -3.43 -1.07 0.52
CA GLY A 147 -2.87 -2.07 1.44
C GLY A 147 -2.73 -3.47 0.85
N MET A 148 -2.42 -4.42 1.72
CA MET A 148 -1.99 -5.76 1.31
C MET A 148 -3.14 -6.60 0.78
N LYS A 149 -2.98 -7.13 -0.43
CA LYS A 149 -3.87 -8.12 -1.04
C LYS A 149 -3.09 -9.39 -1.34
N LYS A 150 -3.73 -10.54 -1.11
CA LYS A 150 -3.11 -11.84 -1.36
C LYS A 150 -2.77 -12.08 -2.83
N GLY A 151 -1.58 -12.59 -3.11
CA GLY A 151 -1.12 -12.97 -4.44
C GLY A 151 -0.56 -11.81 -5.26
N TYR A 152 -0.13 -12.12 -6.48
CA TYR A 152 0.49 -11.19 -7.42
C TYR A 152 -0.56 -10.52 -8.31
N LYS A 153 -1.15 -9.41 -7.84
CA LYS A 153 -2.34 -8.82 -8.45
C LYS A 153 -2.13 -8.31 -9.87
N PHE A 154 -0.97 -7.73 -10.16
CA PHE A 154 -0.65 -7.14 -11.47
C PHE A 154 0.28 -8.03 -12.31
N HIS A 155 0.29 -9.34 -12.08
CA HIS A 155 1.19 -10.27 -12.80
C HIS A 155 1.04 -10.16 -14.32
N SER A 156 -0.19 -10.23 -14.84
CA SER A 156 -0.44 -10.16 -16.28
C SER A 156 0.01 -8.82 -16.87
N ASN A 157 -0.21 -7.70 -16.15
CA ASN A 157 0.23 -6.37 -16.57
C ASN A 157 1.75 -6.28 -16.62
N VAL A 158 2.44 -6.78 -15.58
CA VAL A 158 3.91 -6.81 -15.55
C VAL A 158 4.46 -7.65 -16.71
N MET A 159 3.90 -8.84 -16.97
CA MET A 159 4.36 -9.70 -18.06
C MET A 159 4.11 -9.10 -19.44
N ALA A 160 2.94 -8.47 -19.66
CA ALA A 160 2.65 -7.76 -20.90
C ALA A 160 3.60 -6.59 -21.11
N THR A 161 3.83 -5.78 -20.07
CA THR A 161 4.77 -4.65 -20.12
C THR A 161 6.18 -5.12 -20.40
N ARG A 162 6.63 -6.17 -19.71
CA ARG A 162 7.95 -6.79 -19.89
C ARG A 162 8.14 -7.26 -21.34
N SER A 163 7.14 -7.93 -21.90
CA SER A 163 7.14 -8.38 -23.30
C SER A 163 7.21 -7.21 -24.28
N LYS A 164 6.43 -6.14 -24.07
CA LYS A 164 6.46 -4.91 -24.89
C LYS A 164 7.82 -4.22 -24.85
N LEU A 165 8.50 -4.28 -23.70
CA LEU A 165 9.84 -3.72 -23.51
C LEU A 165 10.98 -4.63 -24.02
N GLY A 166 10.68 -5.86 -24.46
CA GLY A 166 11.67 -6.82 -24.94
C GLY A 166 12.58 -7.38 -23.83
N LEU A 167 12.05 -7.56 -22.61
CA LEU A 167 12.78 -7.99 -21.41
C LEU A 167 12.49 -9.43 -20.99
#